data_AF-A0A8J3XQV2-F1
#
_entry.id   AF-A0A8J3XQV2-F1
#
_cell.length_a   1.000
_cell.length_b   1.000
_cell.length_c   1.000
_cell.angle_alpha   90.00
_cell.angle_beta   90.00
_cell.angle_gamma   90.00
#
_symmetry.space_group_name_H-M   'P 1'
#
loop_
_entity.id
_entity.type
_entity.pdbx_description
1 polymer ?
#
loop_
_entity_poly.entity_id
_entity_poly.type
_entity_poly.pdbx_seq_one_letter_code
_entity_poly.pdbx_strand_id
1 'polypeptide(L)'
;MDLRISTLAERPHLAGEVGNMPTAWPEFMLNDPIADLYYTVAATAYPEFVVVATADGRLAAKAMSVPLQLDDGPLPANGWDGVVMRAWRTRLRGDRPNAVSALEISIRPDLLGRGISGVMLDALREQAAGLGFAELIAPVRPNAKHLEQSTPMSEYAFRTRDDGLPNDPWLRVHVRAGGTIDSVAPRSMAIPGTLNQWRRWTGLPFDRTGPAEVPKALNPVHVAVEEDHAVYVEPNVWVRHALR
;
A
#
# COMPACT_ATOMS: atom_id res chain seq x y z
N MET A 1 -13.10 -12.22 -19.06
CA MET A 1 -13.58 -10.92 -18.57
C MET A 1 -12.71 -9.88 -19.21
N ASP A 2 -13.29 -8.99 -19.99
CA ASP A 2 -12.52 -7.92 -20.65
C ASP A 2 -12.41 -6.73 -19.70
N LEU A 3 -11.19 -6.30 -19.41
CA LEU A 3 -10.93 -5.19 -18.49
C LEU A 3 -10.60 -3.96 -19.31
N ARG A 4 -11.41 -2.91 -19.17
CA ARG A 4 -11.09 -1.59 -19.71
C ARG A 4 -10.33 -0.79 -18.68
N ILE A 5 -9.02 -0.67 -18.90
CA ILE A 5 -8.09 0.11 -18.09
C ILE A 5 -8.05 1.56 -18.59
N SER A 6 -7.99 2.52 -17.68
CA SER A 6 -7.73 3.93 -17.95
C SER A 6 -7.19 4.60 -16.68
N THR A 7 -6.91 5.89 -16.74
CA THR A 7 -6.76 6.74 -15.55
C THR A 7 -8.07 7.39 -15.14
N LEU A 8 -8.10 7.97 -13.94
CA LEU A 8 -9.19 8.81 -13.50
C LEU A 8 -9.20 10.18 -14.21
N ALA A 9 -8.04 10.65 -14.70
CA ALA A 9 -7.97 11.84 -15.56
C ALA A 9 -8.73 11.65 -16.88
N GLU A 10 -8.67 10.44 -17.46
CA GLU A 10 -9.40 10.09 -18.69
C GLU A 10 -10.89 9.85 -18.45
N ARG A 11 -11.26 9.38 -17.25
CA ARG A 11 -12.64 9.04 -16.87
C ARG A 11 -13.03 9.62 -15.50
N PRO A 12 -13.11 10.96 -15.35
CA PRO A 12 -13.32 11.60 -14.05
C PRO A 12 -14.67 11.29 -13.41
N HIS A 13 -15.68 10.90 -14.21
CA HIS A 13 -16.98 10.45 -13.71
C HIS A 13 -16.91 9.23 -12.78
N LEU A 14 -15.81 8.46 -12.82
CA LEU A 14 -15.60 7.29 -11.95
C LEU A 14 -15.10 7.67 -10.53
N ALA A 15 -14.83 8.95 -10.24
CA ALA A 15 -14.24 9.36 -8.96
C ALA A 15 -15.09 8.94 -7.75
N GLY A 16 -16.41 9.04 -7.85
CA GLY A 16 -17.34 8.59 -6.82
C GLY A 16 -17.28 7.08 -6.59
N GLU A 17 -17.17 6.28 -7.66
CA GLU A 17 -17.04 4.82 -7.54
C GLU A 17 -15.69 4.41 -6.92
N VAL A 18 -14.61 5.12 -7.28
CA VAL A 18 -13.26 4.89 -6.75
C VAL A 18 -13.21 5.13 -5.23
N GLY A 19 -13.82 6.23 -4.77
CA GLY A 19 -13.89 6.57 -3.34
C GLY A 19 -14.76 5.62 -2.52
N ASN A 20 -15.82 5.06 -3.13
CA ASN A 20 -16.76 4.16 -2.45
C ASN A 20 -16.49 2.68 -2.72
N MET A 21 -15.37 2.34 -3.35
CA MET A 21 -15.03 0.95 -3.66
C MET A 21 -14.90 0.13 -2.37
N PRO A 22 -15.59 -1.02 -2.25
CA PRO A 22 -15.51 -1.85 -1.06
C PRO A 22 -14.06 -2.24 -0.74
N THR A 23 -13.68 -2.06 0.52
CA THR A 23 -12.35 -2.35 1.03
C THR A 23 -12.30 -3.75 1.64
N ALA A 24 -11.20 -4.48 1.40
CA ALA A 24 -10.89 -5.74 2.10
C ALA A 24 -9.97 -5.51 3.32
N TRP A 25 -9.67 -4.25 3.64
CA TRP A 25 -8.78 -3.89 4.73
C TRP A 25 -9.45 -4.10 6.09
N PRO A 26 -8.72 -4.62 7.10
CA PRO A 26 -9.19 -4.64 8.48
C PRO A 26 -9.50 -3.22 8.99
N GLU A 27 -10.49 -3.08 9.86
CA GLU A 27 -10.93 -1.76 10.35
C GLU A 27 -9.78 -0.93 10.96
N PHE A 28 -8.92 -1.54 11.77
CA PHE A 28 -7.80 -0.81 12.37
C PHE A 28 -6.87 -0.18 11.31
N MET A 29 -6.71 -0.79 10.12
CA MET A 29 -5.89 -0.24 9.03
C MET A 29 -6.48 1.04 8.43
N LEU A 30 -7.77 1.30 8.62
CA LEU A 30 -8.46 2.50 8.15
C LEU A 30 -8.25 3.71 9.06
N ASN A 31 -7.56 3.54 10.20
CA ASN A 31 -7.36 4.59 11.20
C ASN A 31 -5.92 5.14 11.21
N ASP A 32 -5.20 5.00 10.10
CA ASP A 32 -3.90 5.62 9.90
C ASP A 32 -4.08 7.15 9.68
N PRO A 33 -3.53 8.02 10.56
CA PRO A 33 -3.71 9.46 10.46
C PRO A 33 -3.03 10.11 9.25
N ILE A 34 -2.06 9.44 8.63
CA ILE A 34 -1.38 9.94 7.42
C ILE A 34 -2.15 9.57 6.16
N ALA A 35 -2.89 8.46 6.18
CA ALA A 35 -3.55 7.95 4.99
C ALA A 35 -4.59 8.91 4.40
N ASP A 36 -5.33 9.62 5.26
CA ASP A 36 -6.33 10.60 4.85
C ASP A 36 -5.73 11.76 4.04
N LEU A 37 -4.47 12.15 4.29
CA LEU A 37 -3.79 13.19 3.52
C LEU A 37 -3.67 12.81 2.04
N TYR A 38 -3.55 11.52 1.73
CA TYR A 38 -3.49 11.02 0.36
C TYR A 38 -4.89 10.82 -0.22
N TYR A 39 -5.74 10.03 0.44
CA TYR A 39 -7.03 9.64 -0.13
C TYR A 39 -7.96 10.82 -0.36
N THR A 40 -7.86 11.89 0.45
CA THR A 40 -8.65 13.13 0.27
C THR A 40 -8.34 13.83 -1.05
N VAL A 41 -7.11 13.73 -1.56
CA VAL A 41 -6.66 14.50 -2.74
C VAL A 41 -6.35 13.63 -3.94
N ALA A 42 -6.23 12.30 -3.80
CA ALA A 42 -5.81 11.41 -4.88
C ALA A 42 -6.60 11.63 -6.18
N ALA A 43 -7.93 11.74 -6.07
CA ALA A 43 -8.81 11.88 -7.21
C ALA A 43 -8.75 13.24 -7.92
N THR A 44 -8.27 14.28 -7.25
CA THR A 44 -8.29 15.67 -7.75
C THR A 44 -6.90 16.22 -8.03
N ALA A 45 -5.94 15.93 -7.16
CA ALA A 45 -4.56 16.38 -7.27
C ALA A 45 -3.68 15.46 -8.11
N TYR A 46 -4.03 14.17 -8.23
CA TYR A 46 -3.24 13.15 -8.91
C TYR A 46 -4.08 12.21 -9.81
N PRO A 47 -5.08 12.70 -10.57
CA PRO A 47 -5.99 11.84 -11.33
C PRO A 47 -5.30 10.98 -12.41
N GLU A 48 -4.14 11.40 -12.92
CA GLU A 48 -3.28 10.64 -13.84
C GLU A 48 -2.61 9.43 -13.16
N PHE A 49 -2.42 9.49 -11.85
CA PHE A 49 -1.78 8.46 -11.03
C PHE A 49 -2.79 7.50 -10.36
N VAL A 50 -4.08 7.67 -10.66
CA VAL A 50 -5.16 6.78 -10.25
C VAL A 50 -5.62 5.99 -11.46
N VAL A 51 -5.18 4.73 -11.55
CA VAL A 51 -5.56 3.80 -12.61
C VAL A 51 -6.82 3.05 -12.19
N VAL A 52 -7.78 2.94 -13.10
CA VAL A 52 -9.08 2.28 -12.88
C VAL A 52 -9.32 1.23 -13.95
N ALA A 53 -9.81 0.07 -13.53
CA ALA A 53 -10.29 -0.96 -14.44
C ALA A 53 -11.79 -1.16 -14.25
N THR A 54 -12.52 -1.17 -15.37
CA THR A 54 -13.94 -1.48 -15.39
C THR A 54 -14.18 -2.80 -16.13
N ALA A 55 -15.09 -3.61 -15.61
CA ALA A 55 -15.63 -4.80 -16.26
C ALA A 55 -17.15 -4.67 -16.33
N ASP A 56 -17.73 -4.97 -17.49
CA ASP A 56 -19.19 -4.90 -17.72
C ASP A 56 -19.80 -3.55 -17.30
N GLY A 57 -19.07 -2.46 -17.58
CA GLY A 57 -19.50 -1.09 -17.28
C GLY A 57 -19.41 -0.66 -15.81
N ARG A 58 -18.85 -1.50 -14.93
CA ARG A 58 -18.72 -1.21 -13.48
C ARG A 58 -17.26 -1.22 -13.05
N LEU A 59 -16.91 -0.44 -12.03
CA LEU A 59 -15.58 -0.51 -11.43
C LEU A 59 -15.27 -1.94 -10.93
N ALA A 60 -14.14 -2.47 -11.38
CA ALA A 60 -13.64 -3.81 -11.06
C ALA A 60 -12.39 -3.75 -10.20
N ALA A 61 -11.50 -2.79 -10.46
CA ALA A 61 -10.31 -2.55 -9.67
C ALA A 61 -9.87 -1.08 -9.74
N LYS A 62 -9.11 -0.65 -8.73
CA LYS A 62 -8.39 0.61 -8.70
C LYS A 62 -6.94 0.37 -8.30
N ALA A 63 -6.05 1.20 -8.80
CA ALA A 63 -4.65 1.21 -8.41
C ALA A 63 -4.21 2.67 -8.26
N MET A 64 -3.58 2.97 -7.14
CA MET A 64 -3.25 4.32 -6.74
C MET A 64 -1.75 4.46 -6.57
N SER A 65 -1.21 5.55 -7.13
CA SER A 65 0.19 5.92 -7.01
C SER A 65 0.32 7.43 -6.80
N VAL A 66 1.51 7.87 -6.46
CA VAL A 66 1.78 9.29 -6.26
C VAL A 66 3.19 9.66 -6.70
N PRO A 67 3.37 10.79 -7.42
CA PRO A 67 4.70 11.28 -7.75
C PRO A 67 5.33 11.94 -6.51
N LEU A 68 6.64 11.76 -6.35
CA LEU A 68 7.41 12.38 -5.29
C LEU A 68 8.81 12.73 -5.75
N GLN A 69 9.41 13.71 -5.08
CA GLN A 69 10.85 13.84 -5.03
C GLN A 69 11.38 12.83 -4.01
N LEU A 70 12.35 12.05 -4.45
CA LEU A 70 13.10 11.08 -3.68
C LEU A 70 14.58 11.48 -3.72
N ASP A 71 15.18 11.57 -2.55
CA ASP A 71 16.61 11.83 -2.44
C ASP A 71 17.42 10.61 -2.90
N ASP A 72 18.64 10.85 -3.38
CA ASP A 72 19.58 9.78 -3.72
C ASP A 72 19.92 8.93 -2.49
N GLY A 73 20.12 7.64 -2.69
CA GLY A 73 20.55 6.69 -1.65
C GLY A 73 19.50 5.65 -1.26
N PRO A 74 19.63 5.06 -0.06
CA PRO A 74 18.73 3.99 0.39
C PRO A 74 17.27 4.44 0.51
N LEU A 75 16.34 3.52 0.25
CA LEU A 75 14.92 3.83 0.45
C LEU A 75 14.62 4.08 1.93
N PRO A 76 13.81 5.12 2.27
CA PRO A 76 13.60 5.49 3.65
C PRO A 76 12.85 4.44 4.48
N ALA A 77 13.20 4.34 5.75
CA ALA A 77 12.59 3.40 6.70
C ALA A 77 11.09 3.62 6.97
N ASN A 78 10.57 4.80 6.60
CA ASN A 78 9.20 5.24 6.86
C ASN A 78 8.19 4.91 5.76
N GLY A 79 8.58 4.15 4.74
CA GLY A 79 7.64 3.43 3.87
C GLY A 79 6.50 4.28 3.29
N TRP A 80 5.28 3.75 3.43
CA TRP A 80 4.02 4.28 2.92
C TRP A 80 3.70 5.68 3.46
N ASP A 81 3.73 5.89 4.78
CA ASP A 81 3.53 7.22 5.40
C ASP A 81 4.57 8.21 4.88
N GLY A 82 5.81 7.75 4.77
CA GLY A 82 6.92 8.53 4.25
C GLY A 82 6.70 8.99 2.82
N VAL A 83 6.13 8.14 1.98
CA VAL A 83 5.77 8.48 0.59
C VAL A 83 4.70 9.54 0.57
N VAL A 84 3.62 9.38 1.33
CA VAL A 84 2.53 10.36 1.39
C VAL A 84 3.07 11.73 1.81
N MET A 85 3.89 11.76 2.86
CA MET A 85 4.51 12.99 3.36
C MET A 85 5.48 13.62 2.34
N ARG A 86 6.29 12.82 1.62
CA ARG A 86 7.20 13.32 0.58
C ARG A 86 6.44 13.84 -0.64
N ALA A 87 5.42 13.13 -1.11
CA ALA A 87 4.57 13.58 -2.21
C ALA A 87 3.88 14.91 -1.88
N TRP A 88 3.33 15.02 -0.66
CA TRP A 88 2.71 16.26 -0.20
C TRP A 88 3.70 17.42 -0.16
N ARG A 89 4.91 17.20 0.38
CA ARG A 89 6.00 18.19 0.39
C ARG A 89 6.44 18.60 -1.02
N THR A 90 6.61 17.62 -1.92
CA THR A 90 7.00 17.83 -3.32
C THR A 90 5.99 18.76 -3.99
N ARG A 91 4.70 18.47 -3.84
CA ARG A 91 3.62 19.31 -4.37
C ARG A 91 3.61 20.71 -3.74
N LEU A 92 3.69 20.80 -2.42
CA LEU A 92 3.60 22.07 -1.70
C LEU A 92 4.75 23.03 -2.09
N ARG A 93 5.95 22.49 -2.32
CA ARG A 93 7.13 23.26 -2.72
C ARG A 93 7.20 23.55 -4.22
N GLY A 94 6.41 22.85 -5.02
CA GLY A 94 6.53 22.90 -6.48
C GLY A 94 7.80 22.21 -7.00
N ASP A 95 8.36 21.27 -6.21
CA ASP A 95 9.54 20.51 -6.60
C ASP A 95 9.17 19.57 -7.76
N ARG A 96 10.12 19.34 -8.69
CA ARG A 96 9.93 18.40 -9.78
C ARG A 96 10.06 16.96 -9.24
N PRO A 97 9.01 16.11 -9.33
CA PRO A 97 9.12 14.72 -8.93
C PRO A 97 10.12 13.96 -9.82
N ASN A 98 10.86 13.02 -9.23
CA ASN A 98 11.82 12.15 -9.94
C ASN A 98 11.46 10.66 -9.85
N ALA A 99 10.49 10.29 -9.01
CA ALA A 99 9.99 8.93 -8.87
C ALA A 99 8.46 8.92 -8.71
N VAL A 100 7.87 7.75 -8.90
CA VAL A 100 6.48 7.46 -8.54
C VAL A 100 6.47 6.33 -7.52
N SER A 101 5.61 6.43 -6.51
CA SER A 101 5.36 5.32 -5.60
C SER A 101 3.95 4.78 -5.79
N ALA A 102 3.83 3.46 -5.97
CA ALA A 102 2.56 2.77 -5.81
C ALA A 102 2.16 2.77 -4.32
N LEU A 103 0.88 2.96 -4.03
CA LEU A 103 0.33 3.04 -2.66
C LEU A 103 -0.77 2.01 -2.41
N GLU A 104 -1.56 1.66 -3.42
CA GLU A 104 -2.68 0.74 -3.28
C GLU A 104 -2.97 0.02 -4.60
N ILE A 105 -3.31 -1.27 -4.52
CA ILE A 105 -4.08 -1.97 -5.55
C ILE A 105 -5.25 -2.64 -4.86
N SER A 106 -6.46 -2.28 -5.26
CA SER A 106 -7.71 -2.80 -4.70
C SER A 106 -8.58 -3.40 -5.80
N ILE A 107 -9.14 -4.56 -5.51
CA ILE A 107 -9.94 -5.35 -6.45
C ILE A 107 -11.28 -5.62 -5.78
N ARG A 108 -12.35 -5.55 -6.57
CA ARG A 108 -13.70 -5.80 -6.07
C ARG A 108 -13.76 -7.23 -5.49
N PRO A 109 -14.32 -7.45 -4.29
CA PRO A 109 -14.22 -8.74 -3.61
C PRO A 109 -14.70 -9.97 -4.42
N ASP A 110 -15.74 -9.82 -5.24
CA ASP A 110 -16.28 -10.86 -6.13
C ASP A 110 -15.34 -11.25 -7.29
N LEU A 111 -14.29 -10.46 -7.52
CA LEU A 111 -13.32 -10.63 -8.60
C LEU A 111 -11.93 -11.10 -8.11
N LEU A 112 -11.78 -11.40 -6.82
CA LEU A 112 -10.52 -11.88 -6.25
C LEU A 112 -10.10 -13.23 -6.84
N GLY A 113 -8.78 -13.48 -6.86
CA GLY A 113 -8.22 -14.74 -7.38
C GLY A 113 -8.26 -14.88 -8.90
N ARG A 114 -8.58 -13.81 -9.65
CA ARG A 114 -8.65 -13.81 -11.12
C ARG A 114 -7.42 -13.21 -11.83
N GLY A 115 -6.33 -12.96 -11.09
CA GLY A 115 -5.10 -12.38 -11.64
C GLY A 115 -5.13 -10.87 -11.92
N ILE A 116 -6.23 -10.19 -11.59
CA ILE A 116 -6.44 -8.74 -11.84
C ILE A 116 -5.34 -7.89 -11.17
N SER A 117 -4.80 -8.32 -10.04
CA SER A 117 -3.75 -7.58 -9.33
C SER A 117 -2.47 -7.40 -10.17
N GLY A 118 -2.10 -8.42 -10.95
CA GLY A 118 -0.95 -8.34 -11.86
C GLY A 118 -1.21 -7.35 -13.00
N VAL A 119 -2.40 -7.44 -13.59
CA VAL A 119 -2.85 -6.52 -14.65
C VAL A 119 -2.84 -5.06 -14.17
N MET A 120 -3.33 -4.79 -12.95
CA MET A 120 -3.32 -3.45 -12.39
C MET A 120 -1.92 -2.95 -12.02
N LEU A 121 -1.01 -3.85 -11.61
CA LEU A 121 0.39 -3.50 -11.36
C LEU A 121 1.09 -3.11 -12.67
N ASP A 122 0.90 -3.89 -13.74
CA ASP A 122 1.45 -3.56 -15.05
C ASP A 122 0.89 -2.23 -15.56
N ALA A 123 -0.41 -1.99 -15.40
CA ALA A 123 -1.02 -0.71 -15.76
C ALA A 123 -0.45 0.48 -14.98
N LEU A 124 -0.14 0.34 -13.69
CA LEU A 124 0.55 1.39 -12.93
C LEU A 124 1.95 1.67 -13.47
N ARG A 125 2.70 0.62 -13.82
CA ARG A 125 4.05 0.74 -14.37
C ARG A 125 4.03 1.42 -15.74
N GLU A 126 3.12 1.00 -16.61
CA GLU A 126 2.90 1.60 -17.93
C GLU A 126 2.48 3.07 -17.81
N GLN A 127 1.60 3.42 -16.87
CA GLN A 127 1.23 4.82 -16.64
C GLN A 127 2.43 5.66 -16.18
N ALA A 128 3.16 5.20 -15.16
CA ALA A 128 4.34 5.92 -14.68
C ALA A 128 5.39 6.10 -15.81
N ALA A 129 5.61 5.07 -16.64
CA ALA A 129 6.49 5.15 -17.79
C ALA A 129 6.00 6.17 -18.84
N GLY A 130 4.70 6.13 -19.16
CA GLY A 130 4.06 7.06 -20.10
C GLY A 130 4.10 8.53 -19.64
N LEU A 131 4.14 8.77 -18.33
CA LEU A 131 4.35 10.09 -17.74
C LEU A 131 5.83 10.50 -17.67
N GLY A 132 6.74 9.67 -18.17
CA GLY A 132 8.17 9.97 -18.30
C GLY A 132 9.02 9.64 -17.06
N PHE A 133 8.51 8.83 -16.13
CA PHE A 133 9.29 8.36 -14.99
C PHE A 133 10.12 7.13 -15.35
N ALA A 134 11.33 7.07 -14.81
CA ALA A 134 12.24 5.93 -14.99
C ALA A 134 12.06 4.84 -13.91
N GLU A 135 11.40 5.16 -12.80
CA GLU A 135 11.26 4.25 -11.66
C GLU A 135 9.88 4.36 -11.00
N LEU A 136 9.31 3.19 -10.70
CA LEU A 136 8.19 3.02 -9.78
C LEU A 136 8.68 2.26 -8.53
N ILE A 137 8.54 2.86 -7.36
CA ILE A 137 8.78 2.20 -6.07
C ILE A 137 7.46 1.78 -5.42
N ALA A 138 7.49 0.78 -4.55
CA ALA A 138 6.30 0.34 -3.82
C ALA A 138 6.69 -0.11 -2.40
N PRO A 139 6.14 0.50 -1.33
CA PRO A 139 6.20 -0.05 0.01
C PRO A 139 5.12 -1.13 0.10
N VAL A 140 5.50 -2.36 -0.24
CA VAL A 140 4.57 -3.48 -0.36
C VAL A 140 4.23 -4.05 1.01
N ARG A 141 2.95 -4.10 1.34
CA ARG A 141 2.42 -4.86 2.46
C ARG A 141 2.28 -6.35 2.07
N PRO A 142 3.10 -7.27 2.58
CA PRO A 142 3.01 -8.68 2.21
C PRO A 142 1.70 -9.29 2.72
N ASN A 143 1.01 -10.08 1.89
CA ASN A 143 -0.36 -10.49 2.17
C ASN A 143 -0.48 -11.78 3.01
N ALA A 144 0.60 -12.55 3.15
CA ALA A 144 0.62 -13.76 3.99
C ALA A 144 1.38 -13.54 5.32
N LYS A 145 2.07 -12.41 5.52
CA LYS A 145 2.88 -12.15 6.72
C LYS A 145 2.08 -12.19 8.03
N HIS A 146 0.80 -11.86 7.97
CA HIS A 146 -0.09 -11.89 9.13
C HIS A 146 -0.26 -13.28 9.77
N LEU A 147 0.13 -14.35 9.07
CA LEU A 147 0.14 -15.73 9.58
C LEU A 147 1.36 -16.02 10.47
N GLU A 148 2.36 -15.12 10.47
CA GLU A 148 3.63 -15.29 11.16
C GLU A 148 4.04 -13.99 11.87
N GLN A 149 3.17 -13.41 12.71
CA GLN A 149 3.37 -12.06 13.27
C GLN A 149 4.67 -11.90 14.07
N SER A 150 5.12 -12.96 14.75
CA SER A 150 6.36 -12.98 15.53
C SER A 150 7.64 -13.04 14.68
N THR A 151 7.55 -13.47 13.41
CA THR A 151 8.70 -13.54 12.51
C THR A 151 9.13 -12.11 12.10
N PRO A 152 10.41 -11.73 12.24
CA PRO A 152 10.90 -10.44 11.75
C PRO A 152 10.66 -10.26 10.25
N MET A 153 10.26 -9.07 9.82
CA MET A 153 10.02 -8.81 8.39
C MET A 153 11.28 -9.00 7.53
N SER A 154 12.46 -8.69 8.08
CA SER A 154 13.76 -8.89 7.40
C SER A 154 14.08 -10.36 7.13
N GLU A 155 13.50 -11.28 7.90
CA GLU A 155 13.60 -12.71 7.62
C GLU A 155 12.51 -13.10 6.62
N TYR A 156 11.25 -12.77 6.92
CA TYR A 156 10.10 -13.18 6.11
C TYR A 156 10.18 -12.71 4.65
N ALA A 157 10.52 -11.45 4.42
CA ALA A 157 10.43 -10.81 3.11
C ALA A 157 11.38 -11.41 2.07
N PHE A 158 12.50 -11.98 2.53
CA PHE A 158 13.57 -12.52 1.69
C PHE A 158 13.56 -14.04 1.58
N ARG A 159 12.61 -14.73 2.22
CA ARG A 159 12.42 -16.17 2.02
C ARG A 159 11.96 -16.43 0.58
N THR A 160 12.64 -17.36 -0.08
CA THR A 160 12.32 -17.82 -1.43
C THR A 160 11.85 -19.26 -1.42
N ARG A 161 11.14 -19.64 -2.49
CA ARG A 161 10.79 -21.04 -2.78
C ARG A 161 11.91 -21.66 -3.64
N ASP A 162 11.79 -22.95 -3.92
CA ASP A 162 12.75 -23.69 -4.77
C ASP A 162 12.90 -23.10 -6.18
N ASP A 163 11.88 -22.40 -6.68
CA ASP A 163 11.91 -21.71 -7.98
C ASP A 163 12.58 -20.31 -7.93
N GLY A 164 13.17 -19.94 -6.79
CA GLY A 164 13.86 -18.66 -6.60
C GLY A 164 12.93 -17.46 -6.41
N LEU A 165 11.61 -17.63 -6.49
CA LEU A 165 10.65 -16.54 -6.28
C LEU A 165 10.31 -16.36 -4.80
N PRO A 166 9.88 -15.14 -4.38
CA PRO A 166 9.46 -14.90 -3.00
C PRO A 166 8.38 -15.88 -2.53
N ASN A 167 8.46 -16.28 -1.26
CA ASN A 167 7.47 -17.14 -0.64
C ASN A 167 6.11 -16.41 -0.51
N ASP A 168 6.13 -15.13 -0.08
CA ASP A 168 4.92 -14.31 0.01
C ASP A 168 4.24 -14.17 -1.36
N PRO A 169 2.94 -14.46 -1.48
CA PRO A 169 2.23 -14.38 -2.75
C PRO A 169 2.24 -13.01 -3.40
N TRP A 170 2.17 -11.93 -2.62
CA TRP A 170 2.10 -10.59 -3.16
C TRP A 170 3.46 -10.08 -3.60
N LEU A 171 4.51 -10.30 -2.81
CA LEU A 171 5.89 -10.01 -3.24
C LEU A 171 6.25 -10.77 -4.53
N ARG A 172 5.78 -12.02 -4.66
CA ARG A 172 5.98 -12.82 -5.86
C ARG A 172 5.30 -12.23 -7.10
N VAL A 173 4.13 -11.61 -6.98
CA VAL A 173 3.51 -10.90 -8.12
C VAL A 173 4.40 -9.76 -8.58
N HIS A 174 4.92 -8.96 -7.64
CA HIS A 174 5.83 -7.87 -7.98
C HIS A 174 7.12 -8.35 -8.65
N VAL A 175 7.76 -9.40 -8.12
CA VAL A 175 8.99 -9.94 -8.72
C VAL A 175 8.74 -10.53 -10.11
N ARG A 176 7.60 -11.19 -10.33
CA ARG A 176 7.20 -11.69 -11.66
C ARG A 176 6.97 -10.56 -12.67
N ALA A 177 6.55 -9.38 -12.21
CA ALA A 177 6.44 -8.18 -13.03
C ALA A 177 7.81 -7.51 -13.32
N GLY A 178 8.92 -8.10 -12.88
CA GLY A 178 10.27 -7.55 -13.04
C GLY A 178 10.71 -6.64 -11.90
N GLY A 179 9.95 -6.59 -10.80
CA GLY A 179 10.32 -5.86 -9.60
C GLY A 179 11.47 -6.53 -8.83
N THR A 180 12.25 -5.73 -8.13
CA THR A 180 13.32 -6.21 -7.24
C THR A 180 13.02 -5.80 -5.81
N ILE A 181 13.05 -6.75 -4.87
CA ILE A 181 12.94 -6.46 -3.43
C ILE A 181 14.22 -5.71 -3.02
N ASP A 182 14.06 -4.49 -2.51
CA ASP A 182 15.15 -3.59 -2.15
C ASP A 182 15.51 -3.72 -0.66
N SER A 183 14.56 -3.40 0.22
CA SER A 183 14.78 -3.32 1.66
C SER A 183 13.46 -3.42 2.44
N VAL A 184 13.55 -3.51 3.76
CA VAL A 184 12.37 -3.40 4.65
C VAL A 184 12.22 -1.96 5.08
N ALA A 185 10.98 -1.45 5.01
CA ALA A 185 10.55 -0.22 5.68
C ALA A 185 9.96 -0.60 7.05
N PRO A 186 10.75 -0.59 8.15
CA PRO A 186 10.31 -1.14 9.43
C PRO A 186 9.16 -0.36 10.09
N ARG A 187 8.96 0.90 9.70
CA ARG A 187 7.88 1.76 10.21
C ARG A 187 7.09 2.37 9.06
N SER A 188 6.59 1.55 8.16
CA SER A 188 5.92 1.99 6.94
C SER A 188 4.61 2.73 7.20
N MET A 189 3.80 2.19 8.11
CA MET A 189 2.55 2.80 8.57
C MET A 189 2.54 2.83 10.10
N ALA A 190 1.95 3.85 10.69
CA ALA A 190 1.79 3.95 12.14
C ALA A 190 0.34 4.28 12.50
N ILE A 191 -0.30 3.39 13.26
CA ILE A 191 -1.69 3.50 13.66
C ILE A 191 -1.74 3.62 15.18
N PRO A 192 -1.77 4.85 15.73
CA PRO A 192 -1.99 5.08 17.15
C PRO A 192 -3.49 5.09 17.48
N GLY A 193 -3.84 4.72 18.71
CA GLY A 193 -5.20 4.88 19.21
C GLY A 193 -5.27 4.64 20.72
N THR A 194 -6.34 5.12 21.34
CA THR A 194 -6.65 4.78 22.74
C THR A 194 -7.02 3.30 22.85
N LEU A 195 -6.95 2.72 24.05
CA LEU A 195 -7.36 1.33 24.24
C LEU A 195 -8.83 1.10 23.86
N ASN A 196 -9.68 2.10 24.12
CA ASN A 196 -11.09 2.06 23.72
C ASN A 196 -11.25 2.06 22.19
N GLN A 197 -10.47 2.86 21.46
CA GLN A 197 -10.45 2.82 19.99
C GLN A 197 -10.06 1.42 19.49
N TRP A 198 -8.97 0.86 20.00
CA TRP A 198 -8.49 -0.47 19.62
C TRP A 198 -9.49 -1.59 19.91
N ARG A 199 -10.16 -1.54 21.07
CA ARG A 199 -11.26 -2.46 21.40
C ARG A 199 -12.39 -2.41 20.37
N ARG A 200 -12.77 -1.21 19.91
CA ARG A 200 -13.80 -1.06 18.87
C ARG A 200 -13.35 -1.60 17.53
N TRP A 201 -12.12 -1.28 17.10
CA TRP A 201 -11.61 -1.67 15.78
C TRP A 201 -11.33 -3.17 15.64
N THR A 202 -11.11 -3.88 16.75
CA THR A 202 -10.62 -5.27 16.72
C THR A 202 -11.52 -6.25 17.47
N GLY A 203 -12.36 -5.78 18.39
CA GLY A 203 -13.11 -6.62 19.34
C GLY A 203 -12.25 -7.29 20.42
N LEU A 204 -10.94 -6.99 20.48
CA LEU A 204 -10.01 -7.57 21.45
C LEU A 204 -9.94 -6.76 22.75
N PRO A 205 -9.54 -7.35 23.89
CA PRO A 205 -9.65 -6.71 25.20
C PRO A 205 -8.66 -5.57 25.46
N PHE A 206 -7.43 -5.63 24.92
CA PHE A 206 -6.39 -4.61 25.15
C PHE A 206 -6.23 -4.23 26.64
N ASP A 207 -6.15 -5.23 27.53
CA ASP A 207 -6.14 -5.10 28.99
C ASP A 207 -4.77 -5.41 29.63
N ARG A 208 -3.77 -5.75 28.80
CA ARG A 208 -2.42 -6.09 29.25
C ARG A 208 -1.38 -5.30 28.46
N THR A 209 -0.46 -4.68 29.20
CA THR A 209 0.71 -4.00 28.63
C THR A 209 1.64 -5.01 27.94
N GLY A 210 2.16 -4.65 26.78
CA GLY A 210 3.04 -5.50 25.96
C GLY A 210 2.52 -5.77 24.54
N PRO A 211 3.12 -6.72 23.82
CA PRO A 211 2.70 -7.06 22.47
C PRO A 211 1.35 -7.81 22.48
N ALA A 212 0.41 -7.35 21.64
CA ALA A 212 -0.87 -8.01 21.39
C ALA A 212 -0.95 -8.50 19.94
N GLU A 213 -1.26 -9.78 19.75
CA GLU A 213 -1.55 -10.32 18.41
C GLU A 213 -2.94 -9.88 17.96
N VAL A 214 -2.99 -9.21 16.82
CA VAL A 214 -4.23 -8.73 16.21
C VAL A 214 -4.42 -9.44 14.88
N PRO A 215 -5.58 -10.09 14.62
CA PRO A 215 -5.84 -10.71 13.33
C PRO A 215 -5.57 -9.75 12.17
N LYS A 216 -4.85 -10.23 11.14
CA LYS A 216 -4.44 -9.48 9.95
C LYS A 216 -3.36 -8.41 10.15
N ALA A 217 -2.91 -8.12 11.37
CA ALA A 217 -1.69 -7.35 11.59
C ALA A 217 -0.45 -8.13 11.15
N LEU A 218 0.61 -7.44 10.71
CA LEU A 218 1.85 -8.06 10.23
C LEU A 218 2.87 -8.31 11.36
N ASN A 219 2.71 -7.61 12.47
CA ASN A 219 3.46 -7.71 13.71
C ASN A 219 2.53 -7.39 14.89
N PRO A 220 2.93 -7.73 16.13
CA PRO A 220 2.12 -7.40 17.30
C PRO A 220 1.93 -5.90 17.48
N VAL A 221 0.76 -5.53 18.01
CA VAL A 221 0.45 -4.16 18.42
C VAL A 221 1.06 -3.90 19.79
N HIS A 222 1.71 -2.75 19.97
CA HIS A 222 2.27 -2.36 21.27
C HIS A 222 1.18 -1.75 22.14
N VAL A 223 0.89 -2.36 23.28
CA VAL A 223 -0.14 -1.90 24.23
C VAL A 223 0.52 -1.31 25.47
N ALA A 224 0.08 -0.12 25.87
CA ALA A 224 0.48 0.59 27.07
C ALA A 224 -0.80 0.93 27.87
N VAL A 225 -1.12 0.10 28.87
CA VAL A 225 -2.39 0.19 29.59
C VAL A 225 -2.43 1.41 30.49
N GLU A 226 -1.33 1.66 31.21
CA GLU A 226 -1.18 2.76 32.15
C GLU A 226 -1.34 4.13 31.47
N GLU A 227 -0.89 4.27 30.23
CA GLU A 227 -0.98 5.48 29.42
C GLU A 227 -2.18 5.49 28.44
N ASP A 228 -3.13 4.56 28.59
CA ASP A 228 -4.36 4.42 27.78
C ASP A 228 -4.15 4.48 26.26
N HIS A 229 -3.12 3.81 25.74
CA HIS A 229 -2.92 3.76 24.28
C HIS A 229 -2.33 2.44 23.79
N ALA A 230 -2.54 2.20 22.50
CA ALA A 230 -1.82 1.18 21.77
C ALA A 230 -1.40 1.72 20.39
N VAL A 231 -0.25 1.23 19.91
CA VAL A 231 0.34 1.65 18.64
C VAL A 231 0.71 0.43 17.83
N TYR A 232 0.18 0.39 16.61
CA TYR A 232 0.61 -0.57 15.60
C TYR A 232 1.57 0.12 14.64
N VAL A 233 2.76 -0.45 14.48
CA VAL A 233 3.78 0.05 13.55
C VAL A 233 3.98 -1.03 12.49
N GLU A 234 3.38 -0.85 11.32
CA GLU A 234 3.43 -1.84 10.26
C GLU A 234 4.74 -1.77 9.48
N PRO A 235 5.47 -2.89 9.33
CA PRO A 235 6.54 -2.97 8.36
C PRO A 235 6.01 -3.25 6.94
N ASN A 236 6.57 -2.59 5.94
CA ASN A 236 6.38 -2.96 4.54
C ASN A 236 7.73 -3.30 3.90
N VAL A 237 7.69 -3.81 2.68
CA VAL A 237 8.85 -4.24 1.91
C VAL A 237 8.96 -3.37 0.68
N TRP A 238 10.05 -2.63 0.57
CA TRP A 238 10.33 -1.85 -0.62
C TRP A 238 10.59 -2.76 -1.82
N VAL A 239 9.86 -2.49 -2.90
CA VAL A 239 10.12 -3.09 -4.21
C VAL A 239 10.35 -1.99 -5.23
N ARG A 240 11.40 -2.10 -6.02
CA ARG A 240 11.73 -1.20 -7.13
C ARG A 240 11.33 -1.83 -8.45
N HIS A 241 10.76 -1.03 -9.35
CA HIS A 241 10.47 -1.39 -10.73
C HIS A 241 11.16 -0.38 -11.64
N ALA A 242 12.16 -0.84 -12.39
CA ALA A 242 12.70 -0.06 -13.48
C ALA A 242 11.63 0.02 -14.59
N LEU A 243 11.37 1.24 -15.04
CA LEU A 243 10.40 1.53 -16.09
C LEU A 243 11.14 1.67 -17.43
N ARG A 244 10.50 1.23 -18.51
CA ARG A 244 11.03 1.26 -19.87
C ARG A 244 10.06 2.00 -20.78
#